data_AF-A0A1Y5E857-F1
#
_entry.id   AF-A0A1Y5E857-F1
#
_cell.length_a   1.000
_cell.length_b   1.000
_cell.length_c   1.000
_cell.angle_alpha   90.00
_cell.angle_beta   90.00
_cell.angle_gamma   90.00
#
_symmetry.space_group_name_H-M   'P 1'
#
loop_
_entity.id
_entity.type
_entity.pdbx_description
1 polymer ?
#
loop_
_entity_poly.entity_id
_entity_poly.type
_entity_poly.pdbx_seq_one_letter_code
_entity_poly.pdbx_strand_id
1 'polypeptide(L)'
;MNNTLLYLITVLIWGSTWIAINYQLGDVAAEVSLVYRFGLAALCMFAYCRFKKLPLEFSAKQHVQLFAFGLTLFGFNYYLLYNAQAHINSALTSIAFSTLMMVNILNARVWFKTRISSQVYYGGALGLMGIVTLFWPQISNVHFGDSTLLGLGLCLIGVFFASTGNMISIKNQHDKMPVLPATAWGMMYGSLFMFVVAIVQGQTFNFSYTFEYISSLLYLSIFGSVIAFGCYLTLLARIGAHKASYATIMFPAVAVVISSFFEGFIWDSYTFIGLSLMLAGNLVVLAKPGMLKRFNSTSLKQVNCSDAK
;
A
#
# COMPACT_ATOMS: atom_id res chain seq x y z
N MET A 1 11.33 -10.48 13.54
CA MET A 1 11.55 -9.09 13.02
C MET A 1 10.85 -8.09 13.92
N ASN A 2 11.54 -6.99 14.24
CA ASN A 2 10.94 -5.81 14.90
C ASN A 2 10.04 -5.04 13.90
N ASN A 3 9.06 -4.31 14.41
CA ASN A 3 8.07 -3.56 13.62
C ASN A 3 8.72 -2.52 12.69
N THR A 4 9.82 -1.88 13.12
CA THR A 4 10.58 -0.94 12.29
C THR A 4 11.12 -1.59 11.02
N LEU A 5 11.64 -2.82 11.11
CA LEU A 5 12.19 -3.52 9.95
C LEU A 5 11.08 -3.95 8.97
N LEU A 6 9.95 -4.45 9.50
CA LEU A 6 8.78 -4.76 8.68
C LEU A 6 8.29 -3.51 7.92
N TYR A 7 8.27 -2.36 8.60
CA TYR A 7 7.90 -1.07 8.01
C TYR A 7 8.87 -0.64 6.91
N LEU A 8 10.18 -0.63 7.20
CA LEU A 8 11.20 -0.19 6.22
C LEU A 8 11.20 -1.06 4.96
N ILE A 9 11.13 -2.39 5.11
CA ILE A 9 11.05 -3.30 3.96
C ILE A 9 9.81 -3.02 3.12
N THR A 10 8.66 -2.82 3.78
CA THR A 10 7.41 -2.50 3.09
C THR A 10 7.52 -1.19 2.30
N VAL A 11 8.02 -0.13 2.94
CA VAL A 11 8.14 1.20 2.33
C VAL A 11 9.12 1.19 1.16
N LEU A 12 10.28 0.57 1.32
CA LEU A 12 11.30 0.51 0.27
C LEU A 12 10.83 -0.29 -0.94
N ILE A 13 10.24 -1.46 -0.72
CA ILE A 13 9.78 -2.31 -1.83
C ILE A 13 8.56 -1.70 -2.54
N TRP A 14 7.52 -1.29 -1.81
CA TRP A 14 6.34 -0.75 -2.49
C TRP A 14 6.59 0.63 -3.09
N GLY A 15 7.48 1.44 -2.52
CA GLY A 15 7.96 2.67 -3.12
C GLY A 15 8.60 2.49 -4.49
N SER A 16 9.37 1.41 -4.69
CA SER A 16 10.00 1.10 -5.99
C SER A 16 9.10 0.33 -6.96
N THR A 17 8.04 -0.32 -6.49
CA THR A 17 7.19 -1.16 -7.36
C THR A 17 6.36 -0.38 -8.38
N TRP A 18 6.12 0.91 -8.18
CA TRP A 18 5.36 1.74 -9.12
C TRP A 18 5.98 1.77 -10.52
N ILE A 19 7.31 1.86 -10.59
CA ILE A 19 8.06 1.84 -11.84
C ILE A 19 7.99 0.44 -12.47
N ALA A 20 8.14 -0.61 -11.65
CA ALA A 20 8.08 -2.00 -12.13
C ALA A 20 6.71 -2.36 -12.73
N ILE A 21 5.61 -1.77 -12.25
CA ILE A 21 4.27 -2.00 -12.81
C ILE A 21 4.17 -1.44 -14.24
N ASN A 22 4.82 -0.32 -14.57
CA ASN A 22 4.80 0.21 -15.94
C ASN A 22 5.37 -0.78 -16.95
N TYR A 23 6.39 -1.56 -16.59
CA TYR A 23 6.98 -2.60 -17.45
C TYR A 23 6.09 -3.85 -17.62
N GLN A 24 4.97 -3.93 -16.90
CA GLN A 24 3.94 -4.97 -17.06
C GLN A 24 2.77 -4.50 -17.94
N LEU A 25 2.71 -3.21 -18.29
CA LEU A 25 1.68 -2.65 -19.17
C LEU A 25 2.18 -2.70 -20.62
N GLY A 26 1.28 -3.04 -21.56
CA GLY A 26 1.61 -3.13 -22.99
C GLY A 26 1.23 -4.49 -23.56
N ASP A 27 2.23 -5.29 -23.95
CA ASP A 27 2.05 -6.52 -24.74
C ASP A 27 1.15 -7.57 -24.09
N VAL A 28 1.20 -7.69 -22.76
CA VAL A 28 0.38 -8.65 -22.00
C VAL A 28 -0.74 -7.89 -21.29
N ALA A 29 -1.97 -8.36 -21.46
CA ALA A 29 -3.13 -7.78 -20.81
C ALA A 29 -2.94 -7.71 -19.28
N ALA A 30 -3.42 -6.64 -18.66
CA ALA A 30 -3.23 -6.38 -17.23
C ALA A 30 -3.78 -7.52 -16.37
N GLU A 31 -4.93 -8.08 -16.74
CA GLU A 31 -5.58 -9.19 -16.05
C GLU A 31 -4.70 -10.43 -16.05
N VAL A 32 -4.10 -10.75 -17.20
CA VAL A 32 -3.22 -11.90 -17.40
C VAL A 32 -1.92 -11.72 -16.61
N SER A 33 -1.32 -10.52 -16.66
CA SER A 33 -0.14 -10.18 -15.85
C SER A 33 -0.42 -10.31 -14.34
N LEU A 34 -1.63 -9.97 -13.88
CA LEU A 34 -2.03 -10.16 -12.48
C LEU A 34 -2.22 -11.63 -12.09
N VAL A 35 -2.72 -12.47 -13.01
CA VAL A 35 -2.75 -13.93 -12.83
C VAL A 35 -1.34 -14.47 -12.63
N TYR A 36 -0.41 -14.14 -13.51
CA TYR A 36 0.97 -14.61 -13.39
C TYR A 36 1.63 -14.10 -12.12
N ARG A 37 1.46 -12.81 -11.81
CA ARG A 37 2.07 -12.18 -10.65
C ARG A 37 1.63 -12.86 -9.34
N PHE A 38 0.32 -12.94 -9.11
CA PHE A 38 -0.21 -13.48 -7.87
C PHE A 38 -0.23 -15.00 -7.83
N GLY A 39 -0.34 -15.68 -8.98
CA GLY A 39 -0.14 -17.12 -9.08
C GLY A 39 1.26 -17.53 -8.66
N LEU A 40 2.29 -16.87 -9.22
CA LEU A 40 3.68 -17.11 -8.83
C LEU A 40 3.92 -16.76 -7.35
N ALA A 41 3.40 -15.63 -6.88
CA ALA A 41 3.52 -15.25 -5.48
C ALA A 41 2.85 -16.27 -4.53
N ALA A 42 1.65 -16.76 -4.88
CA ALA A 42 0.96 -17.79 -4.13
C ALA A 42 1.78 -19.08 -4.06
N LEU A 43 2.34 -19.54 -5.18
CA LEU A 43 3.21 -20.72 -5.23
C LEU A 43 4.43 -20.57 -4.31
N CYS A 44 5.14 -19.44 -4.40
CA CYS A 44 6.28 -19.15 -3.53
C CYS A 44 5.87 -19.12 -2.04
N MET A 45 4.72 -18.53 -1.73
CA MET A 45 4.25 -18.39 -0.35
C MET A 45 3.77 -19.73 0.24
N PHE A 46 3.12 -20.57 -0.56
CA PHE A 46 2.78 -21.95 -0.19
C PHE A 46 4.03 -22.79 0.03
N ALA A 47 5.01 -22.71 -0.87
CA ALA A 47 6.29 -23.42 -0.72
C ALA A 47 6.99 -23.01 0.58
N TYR A 48 7.05 -21.71 0.88
CA TYR A 48 7.59 -21.20 2.14
C TYR A 48 6.82 -21.70 3.37
N CYS A 49 5.49 -21.66 3.33
CA CYS A 49 4.65 -22.16 4.42
C CYS A 49 4.85 -23.66 4.66
N ARG A 50 4.97 -24.46 3.58
CA ARG A 50 5.21 -25.89 3.66
C ARG A 50 6.59 -26.21 4.23
N PHE A 51 7.62 -25.48 3.80
CA PHE A 51 8.98 -25.59 4.33
C PHE A 51 9.05 -25.23 5.83
N LYS A 52 8.34 -24.17 6.24
CA LYS A 52 8.23 -23.76 7.65
C LYS A 52 7.21 -24.55 8.47
N LYS A 53 6.55 -25.55 7.88
CA LYS A 53 5.51 -26.38 8.50
C LYS A 53 4.39 -25.54 9.14
N LEU A 54 4.01 -24.43 8.49
CA LEU A 54 2.88 -23.61 8.91
C LEU A 54 1.56 -24.29 8.50
N PRO A 55 0.48 -24.14 9.29
CA PRO A 55 -0.80 -24.76 8.98
C PRO A 55 -1.39 -24.14 7.71
N LEU A 56 -1.70 -24.97 6.74
CA LEU A 56 -2.35 -24.59 5.47
C LEU A 56 -3.81 -25.04 5.39
N GLU A 57 -4.25 -25.83 6.37
CA GLU A 57 -5.60 -26.36 6.47
C GLU A 57 -6.50 -25.34 7.17
N PHE A 58 -7.60 -25.00 6.52
CA PHE A 58 -8.60 -24.08 7.03
C PHE A 58 -10.00 -24.68 6.86
N SER A 59 -10.92 -24.31 7.75
CA SER A 59 -12.32 -24.70 7.63
C SER A 59 -12.97 -24.08 6.38
N ALA A 60 -14.05 -24.67 5.88
CA ALA A 60 -14.79 -24.13 4.74
C ALA A 60 -15.22 -22.66 4.96
N LYS A 61 -15.64 -22.32 6.19
CA LYS A 61 -15.99 -20.94 6.57
C LYS A 61 -14.80 -19.98 6.44
N GLN A 62 -13.61 -20.42 6.88
CA GLN A 62 -12.39 -19.63 6.74
C GLN A 62 -12.00 -19.47 5.27
N HIS A 63 -12.21 -20.46 4.42
CA HIS A 63 -11.99 -20.33 2.98
C HIS A 63 -12.88 -19.28 2.32
N VAL A 64 -14.13 -19.12 2.77
CA VAL A 64 -14.99 -18.01 2.30
C VAL A 64 -14.39 -16.65 2.68
N GLN A 65 -13.84 -16.51 3.89
CA GLN A 65 -13.17 -15.28 4.32
C GLN A 65 -11.88 -15.02 3.55
N LEU A 66 -11.08 -16.07 3.29
CA LEU A 66 -9.86 -16.00 2.47
C LEU A 66 -10.16 -15.66 1.01
N PHE A 67 -11.27 -16.16 0.49
CA PHE A 67 -11.73 -15.81 -0.86
C PHE A 67 -12.09 -14.33 -0.94
N ALA A 68 -12.91 -13.81 -0.02
CA ALA A 68 -13.23 -12.39 0.06
C ALA A 68 -11.98 -11.51 0.26
N PHE A 69 -11.05 -11.97 1.09
CA PHE A 69 -9.74 -11.34 1.27
C PHE A 69 -8.94 -11.28 -0.04
N GLY A 70 -8.89 -12.39 -0.78
CA GLY A 70 -8.21 -12.48 -2.05
C GLY A 70 -8.80 -11.58 -3.13
N LEU A 71 -10.13 -11.62 -3.29
CA LEU A 71 -10.86 -10.79 -4.25
C LEU A 71 -10.65 -9.30 -4.01
N THR A 72 -10.68 -8.88 -2.75
CA THR A 72 -10.57 -7.45 -2.41
C THR A 72 -9.13 -6.96 -2.46
N LEU A 73 -8.17 -7.66 -1.83
CA LEU A 73 -6.80 -7.16 -1.70
C LEU A 73 -5.93 -7.46 -2.92
N PHE A 74 -6.07 -8.63 -3.55
CA PHE A 74 -5.19 -9.07 -4.64
C PHE A 74 -5.88 -9.08 -6.01
N GLY A 75 -7.21 -9.15 -6.05
CA GLY A 75 -8.02 -9.06 -7.27
C GLY A 75 -8.40 -7.62 -7.63
N PHE A 76 -9.60 -7.21 -7.24
CA PHE A 76 -10.20 -5.91 -7.59
C PHE A 76 -9.29 -4.72 -7.34
N ASN A 77 -8.59 -4.67 -6.20
CA ASN A 77 -7.65 -3.58 -5.91
C ASN A 77 -6.61 -3.42 -7.03
N TYR A 78 -5.93 -4.51 -7.41
CA TYR A 78 -4.86 -4.45 -8.40
C TYR A 78 -5.39 -4.34 -9.82
N TYR A 79 -6.52 -4.96 -10.14
CA TYR A 79 -7.19 -4.79 -11.42
C TYR A 79 -7.51 -3.31 -11.68
N LEU A 80 -8.13 -2.64 -10.71
CA LEU A 80 -8.45 -1.21 -10.81
C LEU A 80 -7.20 -0.34 -10.85
N LEU A 81 -6.15 -0.68 -10.10
CA LEU A 81 -4.88 0.04 -10.11
C LEU A 81 -4.14 -0.06 -11.46
N TYR A 82 -4.09 -1.24 -12.07
CA TYR A 82 -3.45 -1.41 -13.38
C TYR A 82 -4.23 -0.67 -14.46
N ASN A 83 -5.56 -0.76 -14.44
CA ASN A 83 -6.41 0.01 -15.35
C ASN A 83 -6.28 1.52 -15.12
N ALA A 84 -6.16 1.98 -13.87
CA ALA A 84 -5.91 3.38 -13.57
C ALA A 84 -4.59 3.88 -14.19
N GLN A 85 -3.53 3.07 -14.15
CA GLN A 85 -2.23 3.45 -14.74
C GLN A 85 -2.22 3.53 -16.28
N ALA A 86 -3.23 2.99 -16.96
CA ALA A 86 -3.42 3.26 -18.39
C ALA A 86 -3.88 4.71 -18.66
N HIS A 87 -4.42 5.40 -17.65
CA HIS A 87 -4.98 6.75 -17.76
C HIS A 87 -4.18 7.82 -17.03
N ILE A 88 -3.43 7.45 -16.00
CA ILE A 88 -2.63 8.35 -15.17
C ILE A 88 -1.24 7.77 -14.93
N ASN A 89 -0.25 8.64 -14.78
CA ASN A 89 1.12 8.19 -14.51
C ASN A 89 1.29 7.61 -13.09
N SER A 90 2.41 6.93 -12.86
CA SER A 90 2.69 6.23 -11.60
C SER A 90 2.83 7.18 -10.41
N ALA A 91 3.27 8.42 -10.63
CA ALA A 91 3.32 9.46 -9.60
C ALA A 91 1.91 9.80 -9.10
N LEU A 92 0.98 10.11 -10.01
CA LEU A 92 -0.40 10.43 -9.67
C LEU A 92 -1.13 9.23 -9.05
N THR A 93 -0.82 8.02 -9.50
CA THR A 93 -1.35 6.79 -8.89
C THR A 93 -0.84 6.62 -7.46
N SER A 94 0.45 6.86 -7.20
CA SER A 94 1.04 6.77 -5.85
C SER A 94 0.43 7.79 -4.88
N ILE A 95 0.16 9.02 -5.35
CA ILE A 95 -0.55 10.06 -4.60
C ILE A 95 -1.97 9.61 -4.26
N ALA A 96 -2.74 9.20 -5.27
CA ALA A 96 -4.11 8.75 -5.09
C ALA A 96 -4.17 7.53 -4.16
N PHE A 97 -3.21 6.59 -4.28
CA PHE A 97 -3.13 5.41 -3.44
C PHE A 97 -2.76 5.73 -1.99
N SER A 98 -2.04 6.83 -1.73
CA SER A 98 -1.71 7.27 -0.37
C SER A 98 -2.96 7.62 0.47
N THR A 99 -4.11 7.86 -0.18
CA THR A 99 -5.41 7.99 0.51
C THR A 99 -5.83 6.72 1.26
N LEU A 100 -5.18 5.56 1.00
CA LEU A 100 -5.41 4.31 1.72
C LEU A 100 -5.33 4.47 3.22
N MET A 101 -4.44 5.33 3.74
CA MET A 101 -4.40 5.61 5.17
C MET A 101 -5.73 6.16 5.68
N MET A 102 -6.30 7.15 4.99
CA MET A 102 -7.57 7.76 5.38
C MET A 102 -8.72 6.75 5.31
N VAL A 103 -8.79 5.98 4.23
CA VAL A 103 -9.81 4.94 4.07
C VAL A 103 -9.66 3.85 5.13
N ASN A 104 -8.43 3.44 5.46
CA ASN A 104 -8.17 2.47 6.54
C ASN A 104 -8.56 3.00 7.92
N ILE A 105 -8.36 4.30 8.20
CA ILE A 105 -8.81 4.93 9.44
C ILE A 105 -10.35 4.87 9.55
N LEU A 106 -11.04 5.24 8.46
CA LEU A 106 -12.51 5.21 8.41
C LEU A 106 -13.06 3.79 8.52
N ASN A 107 -12.55 2.86 7.71
CA ASN A 107 -13.00 1.46 7.71
C ASN A 107 -12.69 0.77 9.03
N ALA A 108 -11.54 1.02 9.67
CA ALA A 108 -11.26 0.46 10.99
C ALA A 108 -12.25 0.96 12.05
N ARG A 109 -12.67 2.24 11.98
CA ARG A 109 -13.71 2.78 12.86
C ARG A 109 -15.07 2.14 12.60
N VAL A 110 -15.45 1.94 11.33
CA VAL A 110 -16.73 1.31 10.96
C VAL A 110 -16.78 -0.16 11.36
N TRP A 111 -15.72 -0.92 11.07
CA TRP A 111 -15.69 -2.38 11.27
C TRP A 111 -15.40 -2.78 12.72
N PHE A 112 -14.49 -2.07 13.37
CA PHE A 112 -13.93 -2.47 14.67
C PHE A 112 -14.16 -1.44 15.77
N LYS A 113 -14.86 -0.32 15.48
CA LYS A 113 -15.10 0.76 16.44
C LYS A 113 -13.81 1.30 17.08
N THR A 114 -12.69 1.22 16.36
CA THR A 114 -11.38 1.64 16.87
C THR A 114 -11.37 3.15 17.15
N ARG A 115 -10.87 3.52 18.34
CA ARG A 115 -10.62 4.91 18.69
C ARG A 115 -9.37 5.40 17.97
N ILE A 116 -9.48 6.50 17.24
CA ILE A 116 -8.37 7.10 16.49
C ILE A 116 -7.68 8.12 17.40
N SER A 117 -6.38 7.93 17.65
CA SER A 117 -5.59 8.89 18.43
C SER A 117 -5.40 10.21 17.68
N SER A 118 -5.30 11.32 18.40
CA SER A 118 -4.98 12.64 17.83
C SER A 118 -3.70 12.65 16.99
N GLN A 119 -2.70 11.84 17.35
CA GLN A 119 -1.46 11.68 16.57
C GLN A 119 -1.70 11.26 15.12
N VAL A 120 -2.69 10.39 14.89
CA VAL A 120 -3.04 9.89 13.55
C VAL A 120 -3.70 10.99 12.73
N TYR A 121 -4.51 11.85 13.35
CA TYR A 121 -5.10 13.01 12.68
C TYR A 121 -4.03 14.02 12.27
N TYR A 122 -3.18 14.47 13.21
CA TYR A 122 -2.15 15.47 12.92
C TYR A 122 -1.07 14.95 11.98
N GLY A 123 -0.54 13.75 12.23
CA GLY A 123 0.49 13.16 11.38
C GLY A 123 -0.03 12.75 10.01
N GLY A 124 -1.32 12.35 9.93
CA GLY A 124 -1.99 12.09 8.67
C GLY A 124 -2.24 13.36 7.84
N ALA A 125 -2.66 14.46 8.48
CA ALA A 125 -2.82 15.75 7.82
C ALA A 125 -1.47 16.30 7.32
N LEU A 126 -0.42 16.24 8.16
CA LEU A 126 0.94 16.63 7.76
C LEU A 126 1.45 15.78 6.58
N GLY A 127 1.24 14.47 6.63
CA GLY A 127 1.62 13.56 5.54
C GLY A 127 0.89 13.87 4.24
N LEU A 128 -0.43 14.11 4.29
CA LEU A 128 -1.20 14.49 3.10
C LEU A 128 -0.76 15.84 2.54
N MET A 129 -0.59 16.85 3.40
CA MET A 129 -0.06 18.16 2.96
C MET A 129 1.30 18.00 2.30
N GLY A 130 2.18 17.19 2.88
CA GLY A 130 3.48 16.88 2.29
C GLY A 130 3.39 16.24 0.92
N ILE A 131 2.48 15.28 0.71
CA ILE A 131 2.24 14.67 -0.61
C ILE A 131 1.75 15.72 -1.62
N VAL A 132 0.76 16.53 -1.24
CA VAL A 132 0.19 17.57 -2.13
C VAL A 132 1.25 18.60 -2.49
N THR A 133 2.09 19.02 -1.53
CA THR A 133 3.19 19.95 -1.78
C THR A 133 4.26 19.31 -2.66
N LEU A 134 4.66 18.06 -2.39
CA LEU A 134 5.70 17.36 -3.15
C LEU A 134 5.37 17.30 -4.63
N PHE A 135 4.10 17.00 -4.93
CA PHE A 135 3.63 16.86 -6.30
C PHE A 135 2.89 18.09 -6.83
N TRP A 136 2.99 19.23 -6.15
CA TRP A 136 2.27 20.44 -6.56
C TRP A 136 2.56 20.83 -8.01
N PRO A 137 3.82 20.86 -8.49
CA PRO A 137 4.12 21.19 -9.88
C PRO A 137 3.48 20.23 -10.88
N GLN A 138 3.39 18.94 -10.54
CA GLN A 138 2.76 17.93 -11.38
C GLN A 138 1.24 18.11 -11.36
N ILE A 139 0.63 18.27 -10.18
CA ILE A 139 -0.81 18.45 -10.00
C ILE A 139 -1.31 19.75 -10.63
N SER A 140 -0.56 20.85 -10.50
CA SER A 140 -0.97 22.15 -11.04
C SER A 140 -0.97 22.18 -12.57
N ASN A 141 -0.18 21.31 -13.20
CA ASN A 141 -0.11 21.15 -14.66
C ASN A 141 -0.96 19.98 -15.18
N VAL A 142 -1.69 19.27 -14.31
CA VAL A 142 -2.62 18.22 -14.75
C VAL A 142 -3.82 18.86 -15.43
N HIS A 143 -3.99 18.56 -16.72
CA HIS A 143 -5.26 18.78 -17.38
C HIS A 143 -6.27 17.75 -16.87
N PHE A 144 -7.27 18.22 -16.12
CA PHE A 144 -8.40 17.41 -15.66
C PHE A 144 -9.35 17.10 -16.82
N GLY A 145 -8.88 16.30 -17.76
CA GLY A 145 -9.70 15.67 -18.79
C GLY A 145 -10.36 14.38 -18.29
N ASP A 146 -11.31 13.87 -19.06
CA ASP A 146 -12.11 12.70 -18.72
C ASP A 146 -11.24 11.46 -18.40
N SER A 147 -10.14 11.25 -19.15
CA SER A 147 -9.20 10.14 -18.91
C SER A 147 -8.55 10.24 -17.53
N THR A 148 -8.05 11.42 -17.15
CA THR A 148 -7.41 11.64 -15.84
C THR A 148 -8.40 11.39 -14.70
N LEU A 149 -9.62 11.90 -14.83
CA LEU A 149 -10.68 11.70 -13.83
C LEU A 149 -11.08 10.24 -13.69
N LEU A 150 -11.17 9.51 -14.82
CA LEU A 150 -11.42 8.07 -14.83
C LEU A 150 -10.30 7.32 -14.10
N GLY A 151 -9.03 7.59 -14.42
CA GLY A 151 -7.89 6.96 -13.75
C GLY A 151 -7.86 7.21 -12.25
N LEU A 152 -8.11 8.45 -11.82
CA LEU A 152 -8.23 8.79 -10.40
C LEU A 152 -9.40 8.07 -9.73
N GLY A 153 -10.58 8.03 -10.37
CA GLY A 153 -11.75 7.32 -9.87
C GLY A 153 -11.49 5.83 -9.68
N LEU A 154 -10.91 5.17 -10.69
CA LEU A 154 -10.51 3.76 -10.62
C LEU A 154 -9.52 3.52 -9.47
N CYS A 155 -8.51 4.39 -9.33
CA CYS A 155 -7.54 4.28 -8.23
C CYS A 155 -8.21 4.41 -6.86
N LEU A 156 -9.12 5.36 -6.66
CA LEU A 156 -9.81 5.55 -5.38
C LEU A 156 -10.74 4.38 -5.03
N ILE A 157 -11.43 3.82 -6.01
CA ILE A 157 -12.21 2.58 -5.82
C ILE A 157 -11.26 1.43 -5.48
N GLY A 158 -10.13 1.33 -6.17
CA GLY A 158 -9.08 0.37 -5.86
C GLY A 158 -8.58 0.49 -4.42
N VAL A 159 -8.33 1.71 -3.94
CA VAL A 159 -7.96 1.99 -2.54
C VAL A 159 -9.03 1.51 -1.56
N PHE A 160 -10.31 1.70 -1.88
CA PHE A 160 -11.39 1.18 -1.05
C PHE A 160 -11.37 -0.35 -0.95
N PHE A 161 -11.12 -1.05 -2.05
CA PHE A 161 -10.94 -2.51 -2.05
C PHE A 161 -9.70 -2.94 -1.25
N ALA A 162 -8.56 -2.26 -1.40
CA ALA A 162 -7.37 -2.52 -0.58
C ALA A 162 -7.66 -2.33 0.91
N SER A 163 -8.38 -1.27 1.27
CA SER A 163 -8.76 -1.02 2.65
C SER A 163 -9.69 -2.11 3.21
N THR A 164 -10.66 -2.52 2.41
CA THR A 164 -11.57 -3.63 2.76
C THR A 164 -10.78 -4.92 2.96
N GLY A 165 -9.85 -5.24 2.07
CA GLY A 165 -8.95 -6.39 2.21
C GLY A 165 -8.10 -6.33 3.48
N ASN A 166 -7.60 -5.15 3.85
CA ASN A 166 -6.90 -4.95 5.12
C ASN A 166 -7.80 -5.22 6.34
N MET A 167 -9.06 -4.79 6.31
CA MET A 167 -10.01 -5.08 7.40
C MET A 167 -10.31 -6.58 7.49
N ILE A 168 -10.50 -7.26 6.35
CA ILE A 168 -10.68 -8.72 6.32
C ILE A 168 -9.43 -9.42 6.85
N SER A 169 -8.22 -8.92 6.53
CA SER A 169 -6.97 -9.46 7.09
C SER A 169 -6.93 -9.37 8.61
N ILE A 170 -7.29 -8.21 9.19
CA ILE A 170 -7.38 -8.05 10.65
C ILE A 170 -8.39 -9.03 11.25
N LYS A 171 -9.55 -9.18 10.61
CA LYS A 171 -10.57 -10.14 11.03
C LYS A 171 -10.05 -11.57 11.01
N ASN A 172 -9.40 -11.99 9.93
CA ASN A 172 -8.81 -13.34 9.81
C ASN A 172 -7.81 -13.62 10.94
N GLN A 173 -7.05 -12.61 11.37
CA GLN A 173 -6.12 -12.74 12.47
C GLN A 173 -6.81 -12.79 13.84
N HIS A 174 -7.91 -12.06 14.04
CA HIS A 174 -8.76 -12.22 15.22
C HIS A 174 -9.36 -13.63 15.28
N ASP A 175 -9.67 -14.22 14.12
CA ASP A 175 -10.09 -15.62 13.95
C ASP A 175 -8.91 -16.61 14.02
N LYS A 176 -7.75 -16.16 14.53
CA LYS A 176 -6.52 -16.93 14.78
C LYS A 176 -5.89 -17.57 13.53
N MET A 177 -6.19 -17.05 12.34
CA MET A 177 -5.56 -17.50 11.11
C MET A 177 -4.16 -16.90 10.99
N PRO A 178 -3.10 -17.72 10.82
CA PRO A 178 -1.74 -17.20 10.67
C PRO A 178 -1.59 -16.36 9.40
N VAL A 179 -0.94 -15.20 9.52
CA VAL A 179 -0.85 -14.18 8.45
C VAL A 179 -0.32 -14.75 7.14
N LEU A 180 0.79 -15.49 7.18
CA LEU A 180 1.47 -15.97 5.97
C LEU A 180 0.63 -17.01 5.20
N PRO A 181 0.12 -18.10 5.83
CA PRO A 181 -0.88 -18.99 5.21
C PRO A 181 -2.12 -18.29 4.67
N ALA A 182 -2.70 -17.35 5.42
CA ALA A 182 -3.86 -16.59 4.96
C ALA A 182 -3.53 -15.73 3.73
N THR A 183 -2.31 -15.18 3.68
CA THR A 183 -1.82 -14.41 2.53
C THR A 183 -1.60 -15.31 1.31
N ALA A 184 -1.04 -16.51 1.48
CA ALA A 184 -0.86 -17.48 0.39
C ALA A 184 -2.21 -17.86 -0.25
N TRP A 185 -3.20 -18.22 0.56
CA TRP A 185 -4.56 -18.49 0.08
C TRP A 185 -5.24 -17.26 -0.53
N GLY A 186 -5.07 -16.09 0.07
CA GLY A 186 -5.58 -14.84 -0.49
C GLY A 186 -5.03 -14.57 -1.89
N MET A 187 -3.71 -14.72 -2.09
CA MET A 187 -3.08 -14.55 -3.40
C MET A 187 -3.56 -15.59 -4.41
N MET A 188 -3.74 -16.85 -3.97
CA MET A 188 -4.29 -17.91 -4.83
C MET A 188 -5.71 -17.58 -5.30
N TYR A 189 -6.59 -17.15 -4.38
CA TYR A 189 -7.96 -16.77 -4.74
C TYR A 189 -8.02 -15.50 -5.56
N GLY A 190 -7.16 -14.52 -5.29
CA GLY A 190 -7.03 -13.33 -6.13
C GLY A 190 -6.58 -13.67 -7.54
N SER A 191 -5.57 -14.55 -7.68
CA SER A 191 -5.11 -15.05 -8.98
C SER A 191 -6.19 -15.82 -9.73
N LEU A 192 -6.92 -16.70 -9.04
CA LEU A 192 -8.01 -17.45 -9.66
C LEU A 192 -9.16 -16.53 -10.10
N PHE A 193 -9.48 -15.54 -9.29
CA PHE A 193 -10.46 -14.52 -9.65
C PHE A 193 -10.02 -13.76 -10.91
N MET A 194 -8.77 -13.29 -10.96
CA MET A 194 -8.25 -12.60 -12.14
C MET A 194 -8.19 -13.50 -13.37
N PHE A 195 -7.97 -14.81 -13.19
CA PHE A 195 -8.03 -15.79 -14.28
C PHE A 195 -9.43 -15.88 -14.88
N VAL A 196 -10.46 -15.93 -14.02
CA VAL A 196 -11.86 -15.89 -14.47
C VAL A 196 -12.18 -14.57 -15.16
N VAL A 197 -11.75 -13.43 -14.61
CA VAL A 197 -11.94 -12.11 -15.23
C VAL A 197 -11.30 -12.06 -16.62
N ALA A 198 -10.05 -12.53 -16.77
CA ALA A 198 -9.36 -12.58 -18.05
C ALA A 198 -10.12 -13.41 -19.10
N ILE A 199 -10.61 -14.60 -18.71
CA ILE A 199 -11.39 -15.46 -19.62
C ILE A 199 -12.72 -14.78 -20.01
N VAL A 200 -13.45 -14.23 -19.05
CA VAL A 200 -14.75 -13.59 -19.31
C VAL A 200 -14.62 -12.38 -20.23
N GLN A 201 -13.51 -11.65 -20.13
CA GLN A 201 -13.19 -10.52 -21.01
C GLN A 201 -12.61 -10.96 -22.37
N GLY A 202 -12.41 -12.26 -22.60
CA GLY A 202 -11.83 -12.77 -23.84
C GLY A 202 -10.34 -12.46 -24.00
N GLN A 203 -9.63 -12.21 -22.90
CA GLN A 203 -8.19 -11.93 -22.94
C GLN A 203 -7.43 -13.20 -23.34
N THR A 204 -6.43 -13.03 -24.21
CA THR A 204 -5.53 -14.10 -24.60
C THR A 204 -4.42 -14.26 -23.58
N PHE A 205 -4.15 -15.48 -23.13
CA PHE A 205 -3.02 -15.78 -22.25
C PHE A 205 -1.73 -15.85 -23.07
N ASN A 206 -1.17 -14.69 -23.40
CA ASN A 206 0.15 -14.53 -24.00
C ASN A 206 1.21 -14.26 -22.92
N PHE A 207 2.47 -14.43 -23.28
CA PHE A 207 3.60 -14.16 -22.40
C PHE A 207 4.67 -13.40 -23.18
N SER A 208 5.09 -12.24 -22.65
CA SER A 208 6.18 -11.47 -23.24
C SER A 208 7.52 -11.99 -22.71
N TYR A 209 8.42 -12.36 -23.61
CA TYR A 209 9.76 -12.87 -23.26
C TYR A 209 10.81 -11.76 -23.18
N THR A 210 10.39 -10.50 -23.17
CA THR A 210 11.29 -9.36 -23.00
C THR A 210 11.90 -9.37 -21.61
N PHE A 211 13.13 -8.86 -21.50
CA PHE A 211 13.84 -8.80 -20.22
C PHE A 211 13.09 -7.91 -19.22
N GLU A 212 12.52 -6.81 -19.69
CA GLU A 212 11.72 -5.84 -18.93
C GLU A 212 10.49 -6.51 -18.31
N TYR A 213 9.75 -7.31 -19.09
CA TYR A 213 8.56 -8.00 -18.60
C TYR A 213 8.92 -9.10 -17.58
N ILE A 214 9.89 -9.96 -17.88
CA ILE A 214 10.26 -11.06 -16.99
C ILE A 214 10.86 -10.53 -15.67
N SER A 215 11.78 -9.57 -15.75
CA SER A 215 12.42 -9.01 -14.56
C SER A 215 11.42 -8.26 -13.68
N SER A 216 10.51 -7.48 -14.26
CA SER A 216 9.44 -6.81 -13.52
C SER A 216 8.45 -7.81 -12.91
N LEU A 217 8.04 -8.86 -13.63
CA LEU A 217 7.16 -9.90 -13.11
C LEU A 217 7.77 -10.60 -11.90
N LEU A 218 9.02 -11.06 -12.01
CA LEU A 218 9.73 -11.72 -10.90
C LEU A 218 9.90 -10.79 -9.71
N TYR A 219 10.29 -9.54 -9.95
CA TYR A 219 10.44 -8.54 -8.91
C TYR A 219 9.12 -8.27 -8.18
N LEU A 220 8.04 -8.07 -8.94
CA LEU A 220 6.71 -7.79 -8.41
C LEU A 220 6.10 -9.00 -7.69
N SER A 221 6.35 -10.23 -8.16
CA SER A 221 5.88 -11.44 -7.49
C SER A 221 6.63 -11.72 -6.19
N ILE A 222 7.97 -11.68 -6.21
CA ILE A 222 8.77 -12.08 -5.06
C ILE A 222 8.85 -10.95 -4.05
N PHE A 223 9.34 -9.78 -4.46
CA PHE A 223 9.52 -8.65 -3.55
C PHE A 223 8.20 -7.93 -3.33
N GLY A 224 7.57 -7.49 -4.42
CA GLY A 224 6.35 -6.68 -4.38
C GLY A 224 5.13 -7.41 -3.80
N SER A 225 5.07 -8.74 -3.92
CA SER A 225 3.94 -9.54 -3.46
C SER A 225 4.31 -10.37 -2.24
N VAL A 226 5.21 -11.36 -2.33
CA VAL A 226 5.49 -12.27 -1.19
C VAL A 226 6.09 -11.52 0.01
N ILE A 227 7.21 -10.82 -0.19
CA ILE A 227 7.96 -10.19 0.91
C ILE A 227 7.21 -8.98 1.45
N ALA A 228 6.77 -8.07 0.57
CA ALA A 228 6.11 -6.84 0.98
C ALA A 228 4.77 -7.10 1.68
N PHE A 229 3.88 -7.94 1.14
CA PHE A 229 2.63 -8.27 1.86
C PHE A 229 2.89 -9.09 3.11
N GLY A 230 3.86 -10.01 3.10
CA GLY A 230 4.25 -10.73 4.30
C GLY A 230 4.67 -9.78 5.43
N CYS A 231 5.46 -8.75 5.10
CA CYS A 231 5.89 -7.73 6.05
C CYS A 231 4.74 -6.80 6.47
N TYR A 232 4.02 -6.24 5.51
CA TYR A 232 2.96 -5.27 5.74
C TYR A 232 1.79 -5.87 6.51
N LEU A 233 1.29 -7.05 6.14
CA LEU A 233 0.16 -7.67 6.83
C LEU A 233 0.55 -8.16 8.22
N THR A 234 1.81 -8.55 8.42
CA THR A 234 2.35 -8.82 9.77
C THR A 234 2.48 -7.53 10.59
N LEU A 235 2.82 -6.41 9.96
CA LEU A 235 2.84 -5.12 10.63
C LEU A 235 1.43 -4.67 11.00
N LEU A 236 0.49 -4.76 10.04
CA LEU A 236 -0.94 -4.50 10.19
C LEU A 236 -1.52 -5.28 11.37
N ALA A 237 -1.13 -6.55 11.51
CA ALA A 237 -1.49 -7.41 12.62
C ALA A 237 -1.08 -6.86 13.99
N ARG A 238 0.13 -6.30 14.06
CA ARG A 238 0.77 -5.93 15.32
C ARG A 238 0.42 -4.53 15.79
N ILE A 239 0.27 -3.59 14.87
CA ILE A 239 0.09 -2.17 15.20
C ILE A 239 -1.25 -1.61 14.69
N GLY A 240 -2.06 -2.42 14.03
CA GLY A 240 -3.37 -2.06 13.50
C GLY A 240 -3.31 -1.36 12.14
N ALA A 241 -4.45 -1.32 11.45
CA ALA A 241 -4.56 -0.77 10.09
C ALA A 241 -4.09 0.68 9.99
N HIS A 242 -4.57 1.56 10.87
CA HIS A 242 -4.29 2.99 10.78
C HIS A 242 -2.79 3.33 10.88
N LYS A 243 -2.03 2.66 11.78
CA LYS A 243 -0.59 2.89 11.90
C LYS A 243 0.21 2.24 10.78
N ALA A 244 -0.12 1.00 10.41
CA ALA A 244 0.57 0.30 9.34
C ALA A 244 0.41 1.01 7.99
N SER A 245 -0.75 1.61 7.74
CA SER A 245 -1.03 2.35 6.50
C SER A 245 -0.21 3.62 6.36
N TYR A 246 0.43 4.12 7.42
CA TYR A 246 1.37 5.22 7.28
C TYR A 246 2.56 4.85 6.37
N ALA A 247 2.83 3.56 6.19
CA ALA A 247 3.81 3.12 5.18
C ALA A 247 3.46 3.67 3.79
N THR A 248 2.18 3.74 3.41
CA THR A 248 1.78 4.19 2.08
C THR A 248 2.10 5.64 1.81
N ILE A 249 2.06 6.50 2.84
CA ILE A 249 2.47 7.90 2.74
C ILE A 249 3.95 8.02 2.40
N MET A 250 4.78 7.04 2.76
CA MET A 250 6.22 7.08 2.47
C MET A 250 6.59 6.53 1.09
N PHE A 251 5.68 5.88 0.37
CA PHE A 251 6.00 5.31 -0.95
C PHE A 251 6.43 6.37 -1.97
N PRO A 252 5.74 7.53 -2.09
CA PRO A 252 6.18 8.56 -3.02
C PRO A 252 7.55 9.13 -2.67
N ALA A 253 7.90 9.20 -1.38
CA ALA A 253 9.22 9.65 -0.95
C ALA A 253 10.33 8.72 -1.45
N VAL A 254 10.12 7.40 -1.36
CA VAL A 254 11.07 6.41 -1.91
C VAL A 254 11.13 6.51 -3.43
N ALA A 255 9.98 6.66 -4.11
CA ALA A 255 9.94 6.79 -5.56
C ALA A 255 10.78 7.99 -6.05
N VAL A 256 10.63 9.18 -5.43
CA VAL A 256 11.41 10.38 -5.76
C VAL A 256 12.90 10.15 -5.55
N VAL A 257 13.29 9.51 -4.43
CA VAL A 257 14.70 9.19 -4.17
C VAL A 257 15.27 8.28 -5.25
N ILE A 258 14.54 7.25 -5.66
CA ILE A 258 14.97 6.36 -6.75
C ILE A 258 15.06 7.12 -8.07
N SER A 259 14.03 7.87 -8.46
CA SER A 259 14.05 8.67 -9.70
C SER A 259 15.17 9.70 -9.72
N SER A 260 15.65 10.19 -8.57
CA SER A 260 16.81 11.09 -8.49
C SER A 260 18.11 10.44 -8.94
N PHE A 261 18.29 9.14 -8.69
CA PHE A 261 19.50 8.41 -9.08
C PHE A 261 19.41 7.80 -10.48
N PHE A 262 18.23 7.34 -10.89
CA PHE A 262 18.06 6.56 -12.11
C PHE A 262 17.44 7.33 -13.28
N GLU A 263 16.65 8.37 -13.01
CA GLU A 263 15.88 9.11 -14.02
C GLU A 263 16.28 10.59 -14.12
N GLY A 264 17.27 11.03 -13.34
CA GLY A 264 17.73 12.43 -13.34
C GLY A 264 16.70 13.41 -12.80
N PHE A 265 15.86 12.98 -11.85
CA PHE A 265 14.83 13.84 -11.25
C PHE A 265 15.42 15.13 -10.67
N ILE A 266 14.87 16.27 -11.10
CA ILE A 266 15.33 17.60 -10.69
C ILE A 266 14.64 17.98 -9.38
N TRP A 267 15.43 18.22 -8.34
CA TRP A 267 14.94 18.66 -7.04
C TRP A 267 14.57 20.13 -7.08
N ASP A 268 13.35 20.43 -6.64
CA ASP A 268 12.86 21.79 -6.45
C ASP A 268 12.42 22.04 -5.00
N SER A 269 12.03 23.29 -4.72
CA SER A 269 11.58 23.69 -3.39
C SER A 269 10.34 22.89 -2.93
N TYR A 270 9.44 22.54 -3.84
CA TYR A 270 8.24 21.75 -3.56
C TYR A 270 8.59 20.34 -3.09
N THR A 271 9.56 19.70 -3.76
CA THR A 271 10.07 18.37 -3.42
C THR A 271 10.67 18.37 -2.01
N PHE A 272 11.54 19.34 -1.70
CA PHE A 272 12.17 19.43 -0.37
C PHE A 272 11.15 19.67 0.75
N ILE A 273 10.22 20.62 0.56
CA ILE A 273 9.21 20.94 1.57
C ILE A 273 8.25 19.76 1.75
N GLY A 274 7.79 19.17 0.64
CA GLY A 274 6.88 18.05 0.63
C GLY A 274 7.44 16.82 1.35
N LEU A 275 8.67 16.42 1.03
CA LEU A 275 9.37 15.32 1.71
C LEU A 275 9.56 15.61 3.21
N SER A 276 9.92 16.84 3.57
CA SER A 276 10.10 17.24 4.97
C SER A 276 8.79 17.11 5.76
N LEU A 277 7.67 17.54 5.19
CA LEU A 277 6.34 17.41 5.79
C LEU A 277 5.90 15.94 5.91
N MET A 278 6.15 15.12 4.89
CA MET A 278 5.88 13.67 4.93
C MET A 278 6.67 12.98 6.05
N LEU A 279 7.97 13.29 6.16
CA LEU A 279 8.83 12.76 7.22
C LEU A 279 8.37 13.23 8.61
N ALA A 280 8.05 14.52 8.76
CA ALA A 280 7.54 15.06 10.02
C ALA A 280 6.23 14.40 10.43
N GLY A 281 5.29 14.22 9.50
CA GLY A 281 4.05 13.49 9.74
C GLY A 281 4.32 12.05 10.20
N ASN A 282 5.30 11.37 9.60
CA ASN A 282 5.67 10.00 9.96
C ASN A 282 6.15 9.90 11.40
N LEU A 283 7.04 10.82 11.77
CA LEU A 283 7.55 10.92 13.13
C LEU A 283 6.42 11.17 14.13
N VAL A 284 5.44 12.00 13.81
CA VAL A 284 4.28 12.28 14.68
C VAL A 284 3.41 11.02 14.90
N VAL A 285 3.15 10.24 13.85
CA VAL A 285 2.33 9.02 13.95
C VAL A 285 3.07 7.90 14.68
N LEU A 286 4.37 7.74 14.44
CA LEU A 286 5.19 6.70 15.05
C LEU A 286 5.73 7.06 16.44
N ALA A 287 5.65 8.34 16.84
CA ALA A 287 6.06 8.78 18.17
C ALA A 287 5.26 8.06 19.28
N LYS A 288 5.95 7.62 20.33
CA LYS A 288 5.32 6.97 21.49
C LYS A 288 4.27 7.91 22.11
N PRO A 289 3.07 7.40 22.50
CA PRO A 289 2.03 8.21 23.14
C PRO A 289 2.56 8.74 24.48
N GLY A 290 2.96 10.02 24.52
CA GLY A 290 3.58 10.65 25.69
C GLY A 290 4.65 11.68 25.35
N MET A 291 5.29 11.59 24.19
CA MET A 291 6.31 12.56 23.77
C MET A 291 5.72 13.92 23.42
N LEU A 292 4.57 13.93 22.73
CA LEU A 292 3.83 15.15 22.36
C LEU A 292 3.21 15.87 23.59
N LYS A 293 2.80 15.14 24.64
CA LYS A 293 2.35 15.76 25.90
C LYS A 293 3.45 16.55 26.59
N ARG A 294 4.71 16.12 26.43
CA ARG A 294 5.88 16.76 27.05
C ARG A 294 6.25 18.08 26.38
N PHE A 295 5.96 18.24 25.08
CA PHE A 295 6.15 19.52 24.38
C PHE A 295 5.17 20.60 24.90
N ASN A 296 3.89 20.26 25.06
CA ASN A 296 2.89 21.20 25.58
C ASN A 296 3.07 21.54 27.06
N SER A 297 3.60 20.63 27.90
CA SER A 297 3.87 20.92 29.31
C SER A 297 5.09 21.83 29.53
N THR A 298 5.99 21.93 28.55
CA THR A 298 7.22 22.73 28.67
C THR A 298 6.96 24.19 28.29
N SER A 299 6.08 24.43 27.30
CA SER A 299 5.63 25.79 26.94
C SER A 299 4.80 26.46 28.06
N LEU A 300 3.92 25.72 28.74
CA LEU A 300 3.12 26.26 29.86
C LEU A 300 3.93 26.57 31.12
N LYS A 301 5.10 25.97 31.31
CA LYS A 301 5.98 26.27 32.45
C LYS A 301 6.86 27.50 32.24
N GLN A 302 7.13 27.89 31.00
CA GLN A 302 7.94 29.09 30.72
C GLN A 302 7.12 30.39 30.79
N VAL A 303 5.83 30.36 30.45
CA VAL A 303 4.95 31.54 30.55
C VAL A 303 4.66 31.90 32.03
N ASN A 304 4.50 30.92 32.91
CA ASN A 304 4.22 31.19 34.34
C ASN A 304 5.45 31.60 35.17
N CYS A 305 6.65 31.67 34.59
CA CYS A 305 7.87 32.03 35.32
C CYS A 305 8.40 33.43 34.96
N SER A 306 7.84 34.11 33.95
CA SER A 306 8.19 35.51 33.64
C SER A 306 7.35 36.54 34.40
N ASP A 307 6.20 36.15 34.97
CA ASP A 307 5.27 37.07 35.66
C ASP A 307 5.43 37.05 37.19
N ALA A 308 6.49 36.41 37.69
CA ALA A 308 6.85 36.36 39.10
C ALA A 308 8.25 36.97 39.33
N LYS A 309 8.42 38.23 38.97
CA LYS A 309 9.49 39.11 39.47
C LYS A 309 8.97 40.53 39.64
#